data_AF-A0A813J0H2-F1
#
_entry.id   AF-A0A813J0H2-F1
#
_cell.length_a   1.000
_cell.length_b   1.000
_cell.length_c   1.000
_cell.angle_alpha   90.00
_cell.angle_beta   90.00
_cell.angle_gamma   90.00
#
_symmetry.space_group_name_H-M   'P 1'
#
loop_
_entity.id
_entity.type
_entity.pdbx_description
1 polymer ?
#
loop_
_entity_poly.entity_id
_entity_poly.type
_entity_poly.pdbx_seq_one_letter_code
_entity_poly.pdbx_strand_id
1 'polypeptide(L)'
;VANFAERSTKVFRERTQRVILMGSALLEAERDELGRPTGQTVVVPDPMSSNMSEDMESADRLFRLAQELMVPLVVLSRHFTLALQVPRVLFDKLDSHGGALGKKLGSAQREATRLFWIAACASPSDALLRRGLAPSCDREWFLKVFCNGVSPEGDDIWQ
;
A
#
# COMPACT_ATOMS: atom_id res chain seq x y z
N VAL A 1 5.96 -15.38 0.88
CA VAL A 1 5.29 -16.10 -0.24
C VAL A 1 6.30 -16.68 -1.22
N ALA A 2 7.34 -15.91 -1.63
CA ALA A 2 8.43 -16.42 -2.47
C ALA A 2 8.98 -17.79 -2.04
N ASN A 3 9.35 -17.92 -0.76
CA ASN A 3 9.88 -19.18 -0.21
C ASN A 3 8.92 -20.39 -0.38
N PHE A 4 7.61 -20.16 -0.36
CA PHE A 4 6.63 -21.22 -0.62
C PHE A 4 6.60 -21.62 -2.09
N ALA A 5 6.60 -20.63 -3.00
CA ALA A 5 6.64 -20.87 -4.44
C ALA A 5 7.91 -21.64 -4.87
N GLU A 6 9.05 -21.33 -4.26
CA GLU A 6 10.33 -22.02 -4.50
C GLU A 6 10.34 -23.44 -3.95
N ARG A 7 9.98 -23.63 -2.68
CA ARG A 7 10.09 -24.93 -2.01
C ARG A 7 9.02 -25.92 -2.42
N SER A 8 7.87 -25.43 -2.88
CA SER A 8 6.70 -26.23 -3.22
C SER A 8 6.20 -25.94 -4.63
N THR A 9 7.13 -25.83 -5.60
CA THR A 9 6.87 -25.43 -6.99
C THR A 9 5.70 -26.16 -7.64
N LYS A 10 5.61 -27.49 -7.47
CA LYS A 10 4.52 -28.29 -8.03
C LYS A 10 3.16 -27.88 -7.45
N VAL A 11 3.07 -27.77 -6.13
CA VAL A 11 1.84 -27.36 -5.45
C VAL A 11 1.50 -25.92 -5.82
N PHE A 12 2.49 -25.03 -5.86
CA PHE A 12 2.28 -23.65 -6.24
C PHE A 12 1.70 -23.54 -7.65
N ARG A 13 2.28 -24.22 -8.64
CA ARG A 13 1.80 -24.25 -10.03
C ARG A 13 0.41 -24.88 -10.16
N GLU A 14 0.19 -26.04 -9.55
CA GLU A 14 -1.02 -26.85 -9.79
C GLU A 14 -2.21 -26.42 -8.91
N ARG A 15 -1.95 -25.78 -7.76
CA ARG A 15 -2.97 -25.50 -6.74
C ARG A 15 -3.13 -24.02 -6.41
N THR A 16 -2.28 -23.13 -6.95
CA THR A 16 -2.47 -21.68 -6.80
C THR A 16 -3.25 -21.15 -7.99
N GLN A 17 -4.48 -20.70 -7.77
CA GLN A 17 -5.29 -20.13 -8.84
C GLN A 17 -4.75 -18.76 -9.31
N ARG A 18 -4.24 -17.96 -8.38
CA ARG A 18 -3.65 -16.63 -8.63
C ARG A 18 -2.95 -16.13 -7.37
N VAL A 19 -2.03 -15.20 -7.56
CA VAL A 19 -1.43 -14.41 -6.49
C VAL A 19 -1.95 -12.98 -6.61
N ILE A 20 -2.58 -12.47 -5.55
CA ILE A 20 -3.07 -11.09 -5.48
C ILE A 20 -2.22 -10.34 -4.46
N LEU A 21 -1.56 -9.26 -4.89
CA LEU A 21 -0.65 -8.47 -4.05
C LEU A 21 -1.09 -7.01 -4.03
N MET A 22 -0.98 -6.38 -2.86
CA MET A 22 -1.02 -4.92 -2.75
C MET A 22 0.39 -4.38 -2.94
N GLY A 23 0.58 -3.52 -3.93
CA GLY A 23 1.87 -2.89 -4.24
C GLY A 23 1.88 -2.38 -5.68
N SER A 24 3.04 -1.99 -6.20
CA SER A 24 3.19 -1.54 -7.58
C SER A 24 4.13 -2.47 -8.34
N ALA A 25 4.02 -2.44 -9.67
CA ALA A 25 4.81 -3.24 -10.59
C ALA A 25 5.17 -2.39 -11.80
N LEU A 26 6.32 -2.69 -12.38
CA LEU A 26 6.83 -2.06 -13.60
C LEU A 26 6.89 -3.09 -14.72
N LEU A 27 6.87 -2.60 -15.96
CA LEU A 27 7.13 -3.41 -17.13
C LEU A 27 8.57 -3.15 -17.56
N GLU A 28 9.34 -4.22 -17.70
CA GLU A 28 10.72 -4.16 -18.18
C GLU A 28 10.90 -5.05 -19.40
N ALA A 29 11.84 -4.68 -20.27
CA ALA A 29 12.25 -5.54 -21.36
C ALA A 29 12.98 -6.76 -20.78
N GLU A 30 12.51 -7.96 -21.11
CA GLU A 30 13.18 -9.19 -20.70
C GLU A 30 14.55 -9.27 -21.38
N ARG A 31 15.55 -9.72 -20.62
CA ARG A 31 16.93 -9.87 -21.07
C ARG A 31 17.37 -11.32 -20.94
N ASP A 32 18.14 -11.80 -21.91
CA ASP A 32 18.79 -13.11 -21.84
C ASP A 32 19.97 -13.11 -20.85
N GLU A 33 20.62 -14.27 -20.67
CA GLU A 33 21.79 -14.44 -19.81
C GLU A 33 22.98 -13.52 -20.17
N LEU A 34 23.00 -12.99 -21.40
CA LEU A 34 24.02 -12.07 -21.92
C LEU A 34 23.55 -10.60 -21.86
N GLY A 35 22.40 -10.33 -21.22
CA GLY A 35 21.83 -8.99 -21.04
C GLY A 35 21.14 -8.41 -22.28
N ARG A 36 20.97 -9.19 -23.35
CA ARG A 36 20.37 -8.74 -24.61
C ARG A 36 18.84 -8.81 -24.54
N PRO A 37 18.10 -7.84 -25.08
CA PRO A 37 16.65 -7.88 -25.09
C PRO A 37 16.13 -9.09 -25.87
N THR A 38 15.22 -9.87 -25.26
CA THR A 38 14.57 -11.01 -25.93
C THR A 38 13.43 -10.57 -26.86
N GLY A 39 12.99 -9.31 -26.73
CA GLY A 39 11.79 -8.78 -27.39
C GLY A 39 10.51 -9.01 -26.59
N GLN A 40 10.58 -9.70 -25.45
CA GLN A 40 9.46 -9.84 -24.52
C GLN A 40 9.50 -8.80 -23.41
N THR A 41 8.39 -8.67 -22.71
CA THR A 41 8.28 -7.82 -21.52
C THR A 41 7.97 -8.69 -20.32
N VAL A 42 8.61 -8.39 -19.20
CA VAL A 42 8.38 -9.03 -17.91
C VAL A 42 7.84 -8.01 -16.93
N VAL A 43 7.05 -8.49 -15.99
CA VAL A 43 6.55 -7.71 -14.88
C VAL A 43 7.55 -7.83 -13.73
N VAL A 44 7.99 -6.70 -13.18
CA VAL A 44 8.90 -6.65 -12.03
C VAL A 44 8.29 -5.83 -10.90
N PRO A 45 8.65 -6.06 -9.63
CA PRO A 45 8.17 -5.24 -8.52
C PRO A 45 8.70 -3.79 -8.64
N ASP A 46 7.87 -2.83 -8.24
CA ASP A 46 8.27 -1.42 -8.18
C ASP A 46 9.04 -1.14 -6.87
N PRO A 47 10.31 -0.70 -6.93
CA PRO A 47 11.10 -0.43 -5.74
C PRO A 47 10.63 0.74 -4.90
N MET A 48 9.76 1.61 -5.45
CA MET A 48 9.17 2.73 -4.73
C MET A 48 7.89 2.34 -3.96
N SER A 49 7.42 1.10 -4.12
CA SER A 49 6.24 0.58 -3.43
C SER A 49 6.62 0.00 -2.07
N SER A 50 6.01 0.50 -0.99
CA SER A 50 6.33 0.10 0.39
C SER A 50 6.39 -1.43 0.59
N ASN A 51 5.33 -2.16 0.21
CA ASN A 51 5.27 -3.61 0.40
C ASN A 51 6.33 -4.39 -0.40
N MET A 52 6.87 -3.80 -1.47
CA MET A 52 7.92 -4.41 -2.27
C MET A 52 9.30 -4.07 -1.69
N SER A 53 9.51 -2.80 -1.31
CA SER A 53 10.78 -2.30 -0.75
C SER A 53 11.18 -2.93 0.58
N GLU A 54 10.21 -3.46 1.36
CA GLU A 54 10.52 -4.17 2.61
C GLU A 54 11.44 -5.40 2.38
N ASP A 55 11.23 -6.13 1.29
CA ASP A 55 12.05 -7.29 0.91
C ASP A 55 12.03 -7.44 -0.61
N MET A 56 12.84 -6.60 -1.28
CA MET A 56 12.92 -6.54 -2.74
C MET A 56 13.34 -7.87 -3.34
N GLU A 57 14.25 -8.59 -2.68
CA GLU A 57 14.77 -9.86 -3.17
C GLU A 57 13.65 -10.91 -3.22
N SER A 58 12.84 -11.01 -2.17
CA SER A 58 11.68 -11.88 -2.17
C SER A 58 10.60 -11.44 -3.15
N ALA A 59 10.41 -10.13 -3.35
CA ALA A 59 9.46 -9.61 -4.33
C ALA A 59 9.87 -10.02 -5.76
N ASP A 60 11.13 -9.81 -6.13
CA ASP A 60 11.70 -10.20 -7.43
C ASP A 60 11.54 -11.69 -7.68
N ARG A 61 11.92 -12.53 -6.70
CA ARG A 61 11.79 -13.98 -6.83
C ARG A 61 10.34 -14.41 -7.00
N LEU A 62 9.40 -13.82 -6.25
CA LEU A 62 7.98 -14.14 -6.37
C LEU A 62 7.42 -13.77 -7.75
N PHE A 63 7.74 -12.58 -8.26
CA PHE A 63 7.27 -12.12 -9.58
C PHE A 63 7.81 -13.02 -10.69
N ARG A 64 9.10 -13.38 -10.62
CA ARG A 64 9.73 -14.30 -11.56
C ARG A 64 9.05 -15.67 -11.54
N LEU A 65 8.95 -16.30 -10.37
CA LEU A 65 8.35 -17.63 -10.23
C LEU A 65 6.89 -17.68 -10.65
N ALA A 66 6.10 -16.64 -10.32
CA ALA A 66 4.71 -16.57 -10.75
C ALA A 66 4.60 -16.57 -12.28
N GLN A 67 5.45 -15.80 -12.97
CA GLN A 67 5.49 -15.73 -14.43
C GLN A 67 5.98 -17.05 -15.05
N GLU A 68 7.10 -17.60 -14.57
CA GLU A 68 7.68 -18.86 -15.06
C GLU A 68 6.72 -20.05 -14.89
N LEU A 69 5.99 -20.09 -13.77
CA LEU A 69 5.06 -21.18 -13.46
C LEU A 69 3.66 -20.94 -14.00
N MET A 70 3.46 -19.87 -14.77
CA MET A 70 2.18 -19.47 -15.36
C MET A 70 1.07 -19.31 -14.32
N VAL A 71 1.42 -18.90 -13.09
CA VAL A 71 0.46 -18.57 -12.03
C VAL A 71 0.06 -17.11 -12.20
N PRO A 72 -1.23 -16.80 -12.43
CA PRO A 72 -1.68 -15.43 -12.65
C PRO A 72 -1.30 -14.50 -11.49
N LEU A 73 -0.66 -13.37 -11.81
CA LEU A 73 -0.28 -12.33 -10.87
C LEU A 73 -1.18 -11.11 -11.04
N VAL A 74 -1.84 -10.69 -9.96
CA VAL A 74 -2.69 -9.49 -9.91
C VAL A 74 -2.08 -8.51 -8.91
N VAL A 75 -1.60 -7.38 -9.41
CA VAL A 75 -0.97 -6.34 -8.59
C VAL A 75 -1.91 -5.15 -8.45
N LEU A 76 -2.32 -4.87 -7.22
CA LEU A 76 -3.21 -3.76 -6.86
C LEU A 76 -2.37 -2.58 -6.38
N SER A 77 -2.27 -1.55 -7.23
CA SER A 77 -1.51 -0.34 -6.93
C SER A 77 -2.23 0.60 -5.97
N ARG A 78 -1.44 1.50 -5.34
CA ARG A 78 -1.98 2.56 -4.49
C ARG A 78 -3.00 3.46 -5.21
N HIS A 79 -2.97 3.52 -6.54
CA HIS A 79 -3.93 4.33 -7.30
C HIS A 79 -5.36 3.77 -7.16
N PHE A 80 -5.49 2.45 -6.99
CA PHE A 80 -6.78 1.82 -6.71
C PHE A 80 -7.34 2.26 -5.35
N THR A 81 -6.50 2.37 -4.32
CA THR A 81 -6.95 2.80 -2.99
C THR A 81 -7.31 4.28 -2.95
N LEU A 82 -6.69 5.12 -3.79
CA LEU A 82 -7.09 6.52 -3.97
C LEU A 82 -8.48 6.66 -4.60
N ALA A 83 -8.88 5.72 -5.46
CA ALA A 83 -10.21 5.72 -6.09
C ALA A 83 -11.31 5.17 -5.16
N LEU A 84 -10.95 4.40 -4.14
CA LEU A 84 -11.88 3.71 -3.24
C LEU A 84 -11.71 4.17 -1.78
N GLN A 85 -11.75 5.48 -1.59
CA GLN A 85 -11.79 6.05 -0.25
C GLN A 85 -13.11 5.70 0.44
N VAL A 86 -13.01 5.25 1.68
CA VAL A 86 -14.18 4.96 2.52
C VAL A 86 -14.48 6.15 3.43
N PRO A 87 -15.76 6.50 3.65
CA PRO A 87 -16.11 7.61 4.53
C PRO A 87 -15.83 7.28 6.00
N ARG A 88 -15.53 8.31 6.81
CA ARG A 88 -15.38 8.21 8.28
C ARG A 88 -16.52 7.43 8.94
N VAL A 89 -17.75 7.65 8.48
CA VAL A 89 -18.97 7.02 8.99
C VAL A 89 -18.86 5.48 9.02
N LEU A 90 -18.10 4.86 8.11
CA LEU A 90 -17.83 3.42 8.15
C LEU A 90 -17.16 3.01 9.47
N PHE A 91 -16.14 3.74 9.90
CA PHE A 91 -15.42 3.46 11.14
C PHE A 91 -16.27 3.75 12.38
N ASP A 92 -17.12 4.79 12.35
CA ASP A 92 -18.06 5.05 13.45
C ASP A 92 -19.10 3.93 13.58
N LYS A 93 -19.55 3.36 12.44
CA LYS A 93 -20.45 2.19 12.43
C LYS A 93 -19.74 0.92 12.91
N LEU A 94 -18.48 0.71 12.53
CA LEU A 94 -17.68 -0.40 13.03
C LEU A 94 -17.45 -0.30 14.54
N ASP A 95 -17.16 0.90 15.05
CA ASP A 95 -16.96 1.13 16.49
C ASP A 95 -18.23 0.82 17.30
N SER A 96 -19.38 1.27 16.80
CA SER A 96 -20.67 1.08 17.48
C SER A 96 -21.27 -0.33 17.33
N HIS A 97 -21.15 -0.97 16.17
CA HIS A 97 -21.87 -2.22 15.84
C HIS A 97 -20.94 -3.42 15.51
N GLY A 98 -19.64 -3.20 15.29
CA GLY A 98 -18.68 -4.24 14.89
C GLY A 98 -18.08 -5.05 16.04
N GLY A 99 -18.67 -4.98 17.24
CA GLY A 99 -18.18 -5.67 18.43
C GLY A 99 -16.77 -5.23 18.86
N ALA A 100 -16.03 -6.13 19.51
CA ALA A 100 -14.70 -5.81 20.03
C ALA A 100 -13.68 -5.46 18.92
N LEU A 101 -13.75 -6.15 17.77
CA LEU A 101 -12.86 -5.87 16.64
C LEU A 101 -13.20 -4.52 16.00
N GLY A 102 -14.48 -4.22 15.81
CA GLY A 102 -14.93 -2.95 15.26
C GLY A 102 -14.50 -1.76 16.13
N LYS A 103 -14.62 -1.88 17.45
CA LYS A 103 -14.10 -0.88 18.41
C LYS A 103 -12.61 -0.65 18.28
N LYS A 104 -11.84 -1.74 18.21
CA LYS A 104 -10.38 -1.66 18.04
C LYS A 104 -10.02 -0.97 16.73
N LEU A 105 -10.72 -1.29 15.64
CA LEU A 105 -10.47 -0.70 14.32
C LEU A 105 -10.85 0.80 14.29
N GLY A 106 -12.01 1.16 14.82
CA GLY A 106 -12.44 2.55 14.93
C GLY A 106 -11.47 3.41 15.76
N SER A 107 -11.07 2.89 16.92
CA SER A 107 -10.08 3.54 17.78
C SER A 107 -8.71 3.70 17.11
N ALA A 108 -8.22 2.65 16.43
CA ALA A 108 -6.94 2.70 15.72
C ALA A 108 -6.96 3.71 14.57
N GLN A 109 -8.05 3.75 13.79
CA GLN A 109 -8.18 4.70 12.69
C GLN A 109 -8.27 6.15 13.20
N ARG A 110 -9.07 6.41 14.24
CA ARG A 110 -9.19 7.73 14.85
C ARG A 110 -7.85 8.25 15.34
N GLU A 111 -7.10 7.42 16.05
CA GLU A 111 -5.78 7.81 16.55
C GLU A 111 -4.77 8.02 15.41
N ALA A 112 -4.77 7.16 14.39
CA ALA A 112 -3.92 7.34 13.22
C ALA A 112 -4.21 8.67 12.50
N THR A 113 -5.50 9.01 12.30
CA THR A 113 -5.90 10.28 11.69
C THR A 113 -5.51 11.47 12.56
N ARG A 114 -5.69 11.40 13.88
CA ARG A 114 -5.29 12.45 14.83
C ARG A 114 -3.78 12.72 14.76
N LEU A 115 -2.97 11.66 14.82
CA LEU A 115 -1.51 11.78 14.75
C LEU A 115 -1.05 12.31 13.39
N PHE A 116 -1.74 11.93 12.31
CA PHE A 116 -1.44 12.42 10.98
C PHE A 116 -1.78 13.90 10.82
N TRP A 117 -2.89 14.35 11.38
CA TRP A 117 -3.25 15.76 11.43
C TRP A 117 -2.22 16.61 12.19
N ILE A 118 -1.76 16.11 13.35
CA ILE A 118 -0.69 16.76 14.12
C ILE A 118 0.58 16.88 13.27
N ALA A 119 0.97 15.82 12.57
CA ALA A 119 2.14 15.82 11.69
C ALA A 119 2.00 16.81 10.51
N ALA A 120 0.81 16.90 9.91
CA ALA A 120 0.53 17.84 8.81
C ALA A 120 0.54 19.31 9.28
N CYS A 121 0.09 19.57 10.51
CA CYS A 121 0.09 20.91 11.11
C CYS A 121 1.44 21.33 11.69
N ALA A 122 2.35 20.39 11.93
CA ALA A 122 3.68 20.69 12.45
C ALA A 122 4.56 21.42 11.42
N SER A 123 5.46 22.28 11.91
CA SER A 123 6.44 22.98 11.07
C SER A 123 7.24 21.98 10.21
N PRO A 124 7.54 22.28 8.93
CA PRO A 124 8.42 21.47 8.07
C PRO A 124 9.78 21.12 8.70
N SER A 125 10.27 21.96 9.61
CA SER A 125 11.54 21.75 10.33
C SER A 125 11.44 20.79 11.52
N ASP A 126 10.23 20.47 12.01
CA ASP A 126 10.02 19.58 13.15
C ASP A 126 9.91 18.12 12.70
N ALA A 127 11.07 17.50 12.47
CA ALA A 127 11.13 16.12 11.98
C ALA A 127 10.45 15.11 12.95
N LEU A 128 10.44 15.39 14.25
CA LEU A 128 9.87 14.50 15.26
C LEU A 128 8.34 14.48 15.17
N LEU A 129 7.71 15.66 15.15
CA LEU A 129 6.25 15.76 15.02
C LEU A 129 5.78 15.36 13.62
N ARG A 130 6.57 15.63 12.57
CA ARG A 130 6.20 15.27 11.20
C ARG A 130 6.28 13.78 10.90
N ARG A 131 7.04 12.99 11.66
CA ARG A 131 7.11 11.52 11.52
C ARG A 131 7.44 11.07 10.08
N GLY A 132 8.36 11.76 9.42
CA GLY A 132 8.76 11.48 8.04
C GLY A 132 7.82 12.03 6.97
N LEU A 133 6.81 12.82 7.33
CA LEU A 133 5.91 13.47 6.38
C LEU A 133 6.65 14.54 5.57
N ALA A 134 6.60 14.41 4.24
CA ALA A 134 7.27 15.34 3.31
C ALA A 134 6.81 16.80 3.53
N PRO A 135 7.68 17.81 3.36
CA PRO A 135 7.34 19.22 3.61
C PRO A 135 6.12 19.73 2.84
N SER A 136 5.87 19.20 1.64
CA SER A 136 4.70 19.56 0.80
C SER A 136 3.37 19.00 1.32
N CYS A 137 3.41 18.07 2.27
CA CYS A 137 2.24 17.53 2.93
C CYS A 137 1.99 18.33 4.22
N ASP A 138 1.44 19.53 4.04
CA ASP A 138 1.12 20.46 5.12
C ASP A 138 -0.38 20.42 5.48
N ARG A 139 -0.80 21.36 6.33
CA ARG A 139 -2.20 21.52 6.76
C ARG A 139 -3.15 21.70 5.57
N GLU A 140 -2.82 22.57 4.62
CA GLU A 140 -3.69 22.87 3.49
C GLU A 140 -3.84 21.67 2.56
N TRP A 141 -2.73 20.98 2.33
CA TRP A 141 -2.73 19.71 1.63
C TRP A 141 -3.62 18.66 2.31
N PHE A 142 -3.50 18.50 3.63
CA PHE A 142 -4.32 17.54 4.37
C PHE A 142 -5.81 17.84 4.21
N LEU A 143 -6.21 19.09 4.42
CA LEU A 143 -7.62 19.49 4.28
C LEU A 143 -8.13 19.24 2.86
N LYS A 144 -7.34 19.57 1.85
CA LYS A 144 -7.69 19.32 0.44
C LYS A 144 -7.87 17.84 0.12
N VAL A 145 -6.97 16.98 0.61
CA VAL A 145 -6.92 15.56 0.25
C VAL A 145 -7.91 14.71 1.06
N PHE A 146 -8.11 15.02 2.35
CA PHE A 146 -8.88 14.17 3.28
C PHE A 146 -10.19 14.81 3.75
N CYS A 147 -10.33 16.13 3.68
CA CYS A 147 -11.48 16.88 4.21
C CYS A 147 -12.22 17.68 3.12
N ASN A 148 -12.00 17.41 1.83
CA ASN A 148 -12.58 18.16 0.70
C ASN A 148 -12.36 19.69 0.79
N GLY A 149 -11.25 20.11 1.39
CA GLY A 149 -10.90 21.52 1.60
C GLY A 149 -11.62 22.21 2.75
N VAL A 150 -12.44 21.49 3.53
CA VAL A 150 -13.19 22.03 4.66
C VAL A 150 -12.38 21.86 5.94
N SER A 151 -12.17 22.95 6.68
CA SER A 151 -11.58 22.88 8.02
C SER A 151 -12.66 22.46 9.02
N PRO A 152 -12.39 21.49 9.92
CA PRO A 152 -13.30 21.15 11.00
C PRO A 152 -13.47 22.34 11.96
N GLU A 153 -14.59 22.36 12.68
CA GLU A 153 -14.87 23.34 13.73
C GLU A 153 -14.23 22.87 15.06
N GLY A 154 -13.04 23.37 15.34
CA GLY A 154 -12.29 23.09 16.57
C GLY A 154 -11.06 22.21 16.36
N ASP A 155 -10.54 21.65 17.46
CA ASP A 155 -9.26 20.94 17.48
C ASP A 155 -9.35 19.45 17.10
N ASP A 156 -10.57 18.89 17.02
CA ASP A 156 -10.78 17.48 16.67
C ASP A 156 -11.02 17.32 15.16
N ILE A 157 -10.02 16.77 14.46
CA ILE A 157 -10.09 16.46 13.02
C ILE A 157 -11.04 15.30 12.70
N TRP A 158 -11.49 14.54 13.71
CA TRP A 158 -12.40 13.41 13.52
C TRP A 158 -13.88 13.83 13.47
N GLN A 159 -14.21 15.09 13.21
CA GLN A 159 -15.60 15.57 13.16
C GLN A 159 -16.32 15.22 11.84
#